data_AF-A0A345Y0D5-F1
#
_entry.id   AF-A0A345Y0D5-F1
#
_cell.length_a   1.000
_cell.length_b   1.000
_cell.length_c   1.000
_cell.angle_alpha   90.00
_cell.angle_beta   90.00
_cell.angle_gamma   90.00
#
_symmetry.space_group_name_H-M   'P 1'
#
loop_
_entity.id
_entity.type
_entity.pdbx_description
1 polymer ?
#
loop_
_entity_poly.entity_id
_entity_poly.type
_entity_poly.pdbx_seq_one_letter_code
_entity_poly.pdbx_strand_id
1 'polypeptide(L)'
;MLAAAPGTARRPESAEGAEGAFAPATGDEPPRPGPAEHASAAARAWDALLEIRRVTGTGTGPGTDTRGAGGPAPAAPGPAAPDPRAVPAGWERARPVHAVALALEAAGVPPSAVDTSGRRVRTGYRVAAAEGDEDAGPGAVRVEWRHAAGTDPAGGDAYGDGPAERLAACARVLADRGWEAERYLDSRRRRYLLVTPRRLA
;
A
#
# COMPACT_ATOMS: atom_id res chain seq x y z
N MET A 1 36.58 -54.01 4.41
CA MET A 1 35.60 -53.10 3.80
C MET A 1 34.53 -52.76 4.84
N LEU A 2 34.73 -51.67 5.61
CA LEU A 2 33.67 -51.05 6.40
C LEU A 2 33.25 -49.77 5.66
N ALA A 3 31.99 -49.68 5.26
CA ALA A 3 31.41 -48.44 4.71
C ALA A 3 30.75 -47.66 5.85
N ALA A 4 31.28 -46.47 6.13
CA ALA A 4 30.70 -45.51 7.06
C ALA A 4 29.49 -44.81 6.44
N ALA A 5 28.42 -44.64 7.22
CA ALA A 5 27.22 -43.92 6.82
C ALA A 5 27.50 -42.42 6.57
N PRO A 6 26.84 -41.77 5.59
CA PRO A 6 26.95 -40.33 5.44
C PRO A 6 26.21 -39.61 6.58
N GLY A 7 26.93 -38.73 7.25
CA GLY A 7 26.40 -37.86 8.29
C GLY A 7 25.28 -36.97 7.76
N THR A 8 24.22 -36.87 8.56
CA THR A 8 23.12 -35.91 8.37
C THR A 8 23.68 -34.49 8.42
N ALA A 9 23.94 -33.91 7.25
CA ALA A 9 24.16 -32.48 7.11
C ALA A 9 22.91 -31.76 7.66
N ARG A 10 23.10 -30.98 8.73
CA ARG A 10 22.08 -30.08 9.26
C ARG A 10 21.70 -29.14 8.13
N ARG A 11 20.48 -29.30 7.59
CA ARG A 11 19.86 -28.38 6.64
C ARG A 11 19.99 -26.97 7.24
N PRO A 12 20.51 -25.97 6.53
CA PRO A 12 20.45 -24.61 7.05
C PRO A 12 18.99 -24.32 7.33
N GLU A 13 18.70 -24.00 8.59
CA GLU A 13 17.40 -23.54 9.04
C GLU A 13 16.98 -22.43 8.10
N SER A 14 15.89 -22.71 7.37
CA SER A 14 15.24 -21.77 6.48
C SER A 14 15.15 -20.43 7.20
N ALA A 15 15.48 -19.35 6.49
CA ALA A 15 15.48 -17.99 7.01
C ALA A 15 14.18 -17.63 7.76
N GLU A 16 14.13 -17.88 9.07
CA GLU A 16 13.19 -17.29 10.04
C GLU A 16 13.60 -15.83 10.33
N GLY A 17 13.82 -15.07 9.25
CA GLY A 17 14.33 -13.69 9.27
C GLY A 17 13.46 -12.70 8.51
N ALA A 18 12.19 -13.04 8.25
CA ALA A 18 11.20 -12.15 7.68
C ALA A 18 9.85 -12.16 8.44
N GLU A 19 9.82 -12.69 9.67
CA GLU A 19 8.73 -12.43 10.62
C GLU A 19 8.97 -11.04 11.26
N GLY A 20 8.56 -9.95 10.59
CA GLY A 20 8.78 -8.62 11.17
C GLY A 20 8.06 -7.43 10.52
N ALA A 21 7.56 -7.56 9.30
CA ALA A 21 6.84 -6.48 8.63
C ALA A 21 5.32 -6.75 8.62
N PHE A 22 4.52 -5.74 8.95
CA PHE A 22 3.06 -5.80 8.81
C PHE A 22 2.68 -6.08 7.35
N ALA A 23 1.77 -7.03 7.13
CA ALA A 23 1.30 -7.41 5.80
C ALA A 23 -0.17 -7.00 5.60
N PRO A 24 -0.45 -5.92 4.86
CA PRO A 24 -1.82 -5.55 4.53
C PRO A 24 -2.45 -6.60 3.60
N ALA A 25 -3.76 -6.82 3.73
CA ALA A 25 -4.59 -7.56 2.81
C ALA A 25 -4.78 -6.82 1.48
N THR A 26 -4.56 -7.55 0.39
CA THR A 26 -4.82 -7.10 -0.98
C THR A 26 -6.27 -7.31 -1.40
N GLY A 27 -7.03 -8.11 -0.65
CA GLY A 27 -8.45 -8.38 -0.88
C GLY A 27 -8.72 -9.73 -1.55
N ASP A 28 -7.70 -10.51 -1.89
CA ASP A 28 -7.85 -11.88 -2.40
C ASP A 28 -7.44 -12.94 -1.36
N GLU A 29 -7.12 -12.52 -0.13
CA GLU A 29 -6.82 -13.42 0.97
C GLU A 29 -8.09 -13.92 1.68
N PRO A 30 -7.99 -15.03 2.43
CA PRO A 30 -9.01 -15.45 3.38
C PRO A 30 -9.36 -14.38 4.42
N PRO A 31 -10.57 -14.40 5.00
CA PRO A 31 -10.90 -13.55 6.13
C PRO A 31 -9.91 -13.74 7.27
N ARG A 32 -9.27 -12.65 7.71
CA ARG A 32 -8.36 -12.67 8.86
C ARG A 32 -9.17 -12.78 10.16
N PRO A 33 -8.70 -13.58 11.14
CA PRO A 33 -9.19 -13.47 12.51
C PRO A 33 -8.79 -12.10 13.08
N GLY A 34 -9.60 -11.56 14.01
CA GLY A 34 -9.30 -10.29 14.69
C GLY A 34 -9.22 -9.07 13.75
N PRO A 35 -10.30 -8.71 13.03
CA PRO A 35 -10.27 -7.60 12.08
C PRO A 35 -9.98 -6.24 12.76
N ALA A 36 -10.40 -6.05 14.01
CA ALA A 36 -10.15 -4.82 14.76
C ALA A 36 -8.67 -4.68 15.16
N GLU A 37 -8.05 -5.77 15.59
CA GLU A 37 -6.63 -5.84 15.91
C GLU A 37 -5.77 -5.61 14.67
N HIS A 38 -6.18 -6.20 13.54
CA HIS A 38 -5.51 -6.00 12.24
C HIS A 38 -5.60 -4.54 11.78
N ALA A 39 -6.78 -3.92 11.86
CA ALA A 39 -6.95 -2.50 11.53
C ALA A 39 -6.08 -1.60 12.44
N SER A 40 -6.02 -1.89 13.73
CA SER A 40 -5.15 -1.17 14.68
C SER A 40 -3.66 -1.38 14.38
N ALA A 41 -3.28 -2.55 13.89
CA ALA A 41 -1.92 -2.82 13.43
C ALA A 41 -1.59 -2.08 12.12
N ALA A 42 -2.55 -1.98 11.18
CA ALA A 42 -2.39 -1.22 9.94
C ALA A 42 -2.17 0.28 10.23
N ALA A 43 -2.96 0.86 11.14
CA ALA A 43 -2.79 2.25 11.57
C ALA A 43 -1.37 2.50 12.15
N ARG A 44 -0.90 1.64 13.06
CA ARG A 44 0.45 1.74 13.62
C ARG A 44 1.55 1.55 12.57
N ALA A 45 1.36 0.64 11.62
CA ALA A 45 2.31 0.43 10.53
C ALA A 45 2.39 1.65 9.62
N TRP A 46 1.26 2.32 9.37
CA TRP A 46 1.23 3.59 8.63
C TRP A 46 1.92 4.73 9.38
N ASP A 47 1.70 4.87 10.68
CA ASP A 47 2.39 5.88 11.49
C ASP A 47 3.91 5.66 11.50
N ALA A 48 4.36 4.40 11.65
CA ALA A 48 5.77 4.04 11.55
C ALA A 48 6.36 4.36 10.16
N LEU A 49 5.59 4.13 9.10
CA LEU A 49 5.98 4.47 7.73
C LEU A 49 6.16 5.99 7.54
N LEU A 50 5.21 6.80 8.04
CA LEU A 50 5.32 8.26 7.99
C LEU A 50 6.53 8.77 8.78
N GLU A 51 6.85 8.13 9.89
CA GLU A 51 8.04 8.44 10.68
C GLU A 51 9.34 8.12 9.91
N ILE A 52 9.40 6.98 9.23
CA ILE A 52 10.53 6.65 8.33
C ILE A 52 10.67 7.69 7.22
N ARG A 53 9.56 8.09 6.57
CA ARG A 53 9.57 9.14 5.52
C ARG A 53 10.10 10.46 6.07
N ARG A 54 9.69 10.85 7.28
CA ARG A 54 10.13 12.08 7.94
C ARG A 54 11.64 12.06 8.18
N VAL A 55 12.15 11.01 8.82
CA VAL A 55 13.58 10.89 9.15
C VAL A 55 14.44 10.79 7.90
N THR A 56 14.01 10.01 6.90
CA THR A 56 14.77 9.83 5.65
C THR A 56 14.70 11.06 4.73
N GLY A 57 13.57 11.77 4.71
CA GLY A 57 13.38 13.00 3.94
C GLY A 57 14.15 14.21 4.50
N THR A 58 14.49 14.21 5.80
CA THR A 58 15.32 15.27 6.41
C THR A 58 16.82 15.17 6.10
N GLY A 59 17.29 14.07 5.51
CA GLY A 59 18.72 13.78 5.28
C GLY A 59 19.30 14.21 3.93
N THR A 60 18.51 14.82 3.04
CA THR A 60 18.96 15.22 1.68
C THR A 60 18.90 16.73 1.50
N GLY A 61 19.52 17.48 2.41
CA GLY A 61 20.00 18.83 2.08
C GLY A 61 21.40 18.74 1.49
N PRO A 62 21.82 19.61 0.54
CA PRO A 62 23.21 19.64 0.10
C PRO A 62 24.08 19.88 1.33
N GLY A 63 24.90 18.88 1.69
CA GLY A 63 25.86 18.98 2.78
C GLY A 63 26.87 20.05 2.43
N THR A 64 26.67 21.27 2.94
CA THR A 64 27.76 22.24 3.08
C THR A 64 28.52 21.85 4.33
N ASP A 65 29.51 20.98 4.15
CA ASP A 65 30.64 20.82 5.04
C ASP A 65 31.45 22.13 5.07
N THR A 66 30.93 23.14 5.76
CA THR A 66 31.71 24.32 6.12
C THR A 66 32.05 24.26 7.60
N ARG A 67 33.27 23.79 7.90
CA ARG A 67 34.00 24.26 9.08
C ARG A 67 35.36 24.80 8.65
N GLY A 68 35.31 25.98 8.04
CA GLY A 68 36.28 27.06 8.25
C GLY A 68 35.64 28.09 9.19
N ALA A 69 36.44 28.64 10.11
CA ALA A 69 36.02 29.46 11.24
C ALA A 69 35.38 30.82 10.84
N GLY A 70 34.34 31.23 11.58
CA GLY A 70 33.68 32.54 11.48
C GLY A 70 32.15 32.38 11.47
N GLY A 71 31.52 32.29 12.65
CA GLY A 71 30.10 31.96 12.75
C GLY A 71 29.19 33.12 12.31
N PRO A 72 28.35 32.98 11.26
CA PRO A 72 27.27 33.91 11.01
C PRO A 72 26.17 33.76 12.08
N ALA A 73 25.34 34.78 12.24
CA ALA A 73 24.10 34.74 13.01
C ALA A 73 23.31 33.45 12.68
N PRO A 74 22.53 32.88 13.63
CA PRO A 74 21.80 31.63 13.39
C PRO A 74 21.01 31.78 12.09
N ALA A 75 21.34 30.93 11.11
CA ALA A 75 20.64 30.91 9.84
C ALA A 75 19.15 30.81 10.13
N ALA A 76 18.35 31.65 9.45
CA ALA A 76 16.90 31.51 9.45
C ALA A 76 16.55 30.03 9.29
N PRO A 77 15.56 29.48 10.03
CA PRO A 77 15.23 28.07 9.94
C PRO A 77 15.10 27.71 8.46
N GLY A 78 15.88 26.72 8.03
CA GLY A 78 15.85 26.23 6.65
C GLY A 78 14.40 25.89 6.24
N PRO A 79 14.12 25.78 4.94
CA PRO A 79 12.77 25.44 4.50
C PRO A 79 12.27 24.23 5.28
N ALA A 80 11.04 24.34 5.81
CA ALA A 80 10.44 23.29 6.61
C ALA A 80 10.56 21.95 5.86
N ALA A 81 10.87 20.88 6.59
CA ALA A 81 10.97 19.55 6.01
C ALA A 81 9.67 19.24 5.22
N PRO A 82 9.77 18.61 4.04
CA PRO A 82 8.60 18.30 3.22
C PRO A 82 7.62 17.44 4.03
N ASP A 83 6.31 17.66 3.83
CA ASP A 83 5.26 16.87 4.49
C ASP A 83 5.43 15.39 4.15
N PRO A 84 5.66 14.49 5.13
CA PRO A 84 5.85 13.07 4.88
C PRO A 84 4.62 12.40 4.25
N ARG A 85 3.44 13.04 4.22
CA ARG A 85 2.25 12.53 3.51
C ARG A 85 2.22 12.86 2.02
N ALA A 86 2.98 13.86 1.58
CA ALA A 86 2.81 14.45 0.25
C ALA A 86 3.15 13.48 -0.90
N VAL A 87 4.20 12.66 -0.74
CA VAL A 87 4.62 11.68 -1.76
C VAL A 87 5.18 10.38 -1.16
N PRO A 88 4.94 9.22 -1.79
CA PRO A 88 5.55 7.95 -1.41
C PRO A 88 7.06 7.97 -1.63
N ALA A 89 7.81 7.38 -0.70
CA ALA A 89 9.25 7.22 -0.81
C ALA A 89 9.64 6.20 -1.90
N GLY A 90 10.90 6.20 -2.33
CA GLY A 90 11.38 5.32 -3.42
C GLY A 90 11.13 3.82 -3.17
N TRP A 91 11.28 3.38 -1.93
CA TRP A 91 11.04 1.99 -1.53
C TRP A 91 9.55 1.60 -1.51
N GLU A 92 8.64 2.56 -1.34
CA GLU A 92 7.19 2.32 -1.49
C GLU A 92 6.81 2.16 -2.95
N ARG A 93 7.39 3.01 -3.82
CA ARG A 93 7.22 2.91 -5.27
C ARG A 93 7.75 1.59 -5.84
N ALA A 94 8.75 0.98 -5.17
CA ALA A 94 9.25 -0.34 -5.50
C ALA A 94 8.30 -1.49 -5.06
N ARG A 95 7.36 -1.23 -4.14
CA ARG A 95 6.36 -2.21 -3.66
C ARG A 95 4.95 -1.59 -3.64
N PRO A 96 4.41 -1.15 -4.78
CA PRO A 96 3.28 -0.23 -4.81
C PRO A 96 1.96 -0.90 -4.37
N VAL A 97 1.74 -2.18 -4.68
CA VAL A 97 0.56 -2.95 -4.21
C VAL A 97 0.49 -2.98 -2.69
N HIS A 98 1.63 -3.23 -2.04
CA HIS A 98 1.73 -3.25 -0.58
C HIS A 98 1.44 -1.87 0.02
N ALA A 99 2.04 -0.82 -0.54
CA ALA A 99 1.89 0.53 -0.02
C ALA A 99 0.45 1.08 -0.21
N VAL A 100 -0.20 0.79 -1.34
CA VAL A 100 -1.60 1.15 -1.60
C VAL A 100 -2.55 0.38 -0.68
N ALA A 101 -2.33 -0.92 -0.47
CA ALA A 101 -3.15 -1.71 0.46
C ALA A 101 -3.00 -1.19 1.89
N LEU A 102 -1.78 -0.92 2.36
CA LEU A 102 -1.52 -0.35 3.68
C LEU A 102 -2.22 1.00 3.85
N ALA A 103 -2.18 1.88 2.84
CA ALA A 103 -2.83 3.18 2.87
C ALA A 103 -4.35 3.07 3.06
N LEU A 104 -5.00 2.11 2.38
CA LEU A 104 -6.43 1.87 2.48
C LEU A 104 -6.83 1.26 3.84
N GLU A 105 -6.08 0.26 4.33
CA GLU A 105 -6.39 -0.36 5.63
C GLU A 105 -6.14 0.58 6.81
N ALA A 106 -5.05 1.35 6.77
CA ALA A 106 -4.78 2.33 7.81
C ALA A 106 -5.84 3.45 7.85
N ALA A 107 -6.60 3.64 6.77
CA ALA A 107 -7.76 4.52 6.72
C ALA A 107 -9.07 3.83 7.14
N GLY A 108 -9.03 2.55 7.51
CA GLY A 108 -10.20 1.76 7.87
C GLY A 108 -11.07 1.33 6.69
N VAL A 109 -10.59 1.45 5.45
CA VAL A 109 -11.33 0.92 4.29
C VAL A 109 -11.21 -0.61 4.31
N PRO A 110 -12.31 -1.37 4.30
CA PRO A 110 -12.23 -2.81 4.44
C PRO A 110 -11.71 -3.47 3.14
N PRO A 111 -10.73 -4.38 3.22
CA PRO A 111 -10.39 -5.26 2.11
C PRO A 111 -11.55 -6.22 1.86
N SER A 112 -11.77 -6.62 0.63
CA SER A 112 -12.58 -7.80 0.33
C SER A 112 -11.87 -9.08 0.79
N ALA A 113 -12.53 -10.23 0.73
CA ALA A 113 -11.92 -11.52 1.05
C ALA A 113 -12.60 -12.67 0.33
N VAL A 114 -11.86 -13.74 0.08
CA VAL A 114 -12.34 -14.96 -0.57
C VAL A 114 -12.24 -16.15 0.38
N ASP A 115 -13.10 -17.15 0.21
CA ASP A 115 -12.92 -18.43 0.91
C ASP A 115 -11.89 -19.32 0.20
N THR A 116 -11.71 -20.55 0.70
CA THR A 116 -10.79 -21.54 0.13
C THR A 116 -11.15 -21.98 -1.29
N SER A 117 -12.38 -21.73 -1.74
CA SER A 117 -12.82 -21.99 -3.11
C SER A 117 -12.57 -20.80 -4.06
N GLY A 118 -12.08 -19.68 -3.54
CA GLY A 118 -11.92 -18.43 -4.28
C GLY A 118 -13.22 -17.62 -4.41
N ARG A 119 -14.32 -18.06 -3.79
CA ARG A 119 -15.59 -17.31 -3.79
C ARG A 119 -15.47 -16.14 -2.82
N ARG A 120 -15.89 -14.95 -3.27
CA ARG A 120 -15.83 -13.74 -2.44
C ARG A 120 -16.87 -13.78 -1.34
N VAL A 121 -16.40 -13.72 -0.09
CA VAL A 121 -17.23 -13.79 1.13
C VAL A 121 -17.32 -12.46 1.87
N ARG A 122 -16.48 -11.48 1.52
CA ARG A 122 -16.54 -10.12 2.08
C ARG A 122 -16.47 -9.07 0.98
N THR A 123 -17.36 -8.09 1.06
CA THR A 123 -17.35 -6.88 0.22
C THR A 123 -16.26 -5.92 0.68
N GLY A 124 -15.53 -5.32 -0.27
CA GLY A 124 -14.47 -4.37 0.05
C GLY A 124 -13.55 -4.10 -1.14
N TYR A 125 -12.43 -3.43 -0.88
CA TYR A 125 -11.46 -3.17 -1.94
C TYR A 125 -10.72 -4.45 -2.37
N ARG A 126 -10.21 -4.46 -3.60
CA ARG A 126 -9.16 -5.37 -4.07
C ARG A 126 -8.05 -4.53 -4.71
N VAL A 127 -6.79 -4.82 -4.38
CA VAL A 127 -5.60 -4.13 -4.88
C VAL A 127 -4.74 -5.15 -5.63
N ALA A 128 -4.33 -4.83 -6.85
CA ALA A 128 -3.40 -5.65 -7.62
C ALA A 128 -2.51 -4.77 -8.49
N ALA A 129 -1.40 -5.32 -8.99
CA ALA A 129 -0.65 -4.65 -10.04
C ALA A 129 -1.57 -4.42 -11.26
N ALA A 130 -1.45 -3.27 -11.92
CA ALA A 130 -2.21 -2.95 -13.13
C ALA A 130 -1.59 -3.63 -14.36
N GLU A 131 -1.35 -4.94 -14.29
CA GLU A 131 -0.77 -5.71 -15.40
C GLU A 131 -1.75 -5.79 -16.59
N GLY A 132 -1.26 -5.55 -17.80
CA GLY A 132 -2.03 -5.68 -19.04
C GLY A 132 -2.97 -4.51 -19.36
N ASP A 133 -2.87 -3.40 -18.63
CA ASP A 133 -3.51 -2.13 -18.98
C ASP A 133 -2.50 -1.29 -19.78
N GLU A 134 -2.79 -1.03 -21.05
CA GLU A 134 -1.86 -0.36 -21.97
C GLU A 134 -1.61 1.10 -21.57
N ASP A 135 -2.58 1.71 -20.87
CA ASP A 135 -2.48 3.06 -20.31
C ASP A 135 -1.74 3.08 -18.96
N ALA A 136 -1.48 1.92 -18.36
CA ALA A 136 -0.83 1.81 -17.06
C ALA A 136 0.70 1.87 -17.15
N GLY A 137 1.27 2.95 -16.61
CA GLY A 137 2.72 3.08 -16.45
C GLY A 137 3.31 2.05 -15.45
N PRO A 138 4.64 1.87 -15.45
CA PRO A 138 5.31 0.96 -14.51
C PRO A 138 5.04 1.35 -13.06
N GLY A 139 4.69 0.36 -12.23
CA GLY A 139 4.36 0.56 -10.82
C GLY A 139 2.93 1.07 -10.56
N ALA A 140 2.08 1.14 -11.58
CA ALA A 140 0.66 1.43 -11.40
C ALA A 140 -0.08 0.26 -10.72
N VAL A 141 -1.07 0.62 -9.91
CA VAL A 141 -1.84 -0.31 -9.08
C VAL A 141 -3.32 -0.16 -9.43
N ARG A 142 -3.97 -1.29 -9.70
CA ARG A 142 -5.41 -1.34 -9.92
C ARG A 142 -6.13 -1.56 -8.59
N VAL A 143 -7.06 -0.66 -8.26
CA VAL A 143 -7.96 -0.80 -7.11
C VAL A 143 -9.39 -0.98 -7.59
N GLU A 144 -10.04 -2.04 -7.14
CA GLU A 144 -11.42 -2.36 -7.46
C GLU A 144 -12.28 -2.39 -6.19
N TRP A 145 -13.60 -2.20 -6.32
CA TRP A 145 -14.55 -2.52 -5.27
C TRP A 145 -15.28 -3.82 -5.63
N ARG A 146 -15.15 -4.84 -4.78
CA ARG A 146 -15.66 -6.18 -5.04
C ARG A 146 -16.73 -6.53 -4.02
N HIS A 147 -17.84 -7.10 -4.48
CA HIS A 147 -18.93 -7.55 -3.63
C HIS A 147 -18.76 -9.00 -3.21
N ALA A 148 -19.17 -9.32 -1.99
CA ALA A 148 -19.41 -10.70 -1.60
C ALA A 148 -20.48 -11.29 -2.54
N ALA A 149 -20.31 -12.54 -2.94
CA ALA A 149 -21.19 -13.13 -3.93
C ALA A 149 -22.64 -13.21 -3.40
N GLY A 150 -23.57 -12.68 -4.20
CA GLY A 150 -24.99 -12.53 -3.83
C GLY A 150 -25.34 -11.21 -3.14
N THR A 151 -24.37 -10.28 -2.98
CA THR A 151 -24.58 -8.95 -2.38
C THR A 151 -24.36 -7.81 -3.37
N ASP A 152 -24.32 -8.12 -4.67
CA ASP A 152 -24.27 -7.10 -5.71
C ASP A 152 -25.54 -6.24 -5.66
N PRO A 153 -25.45 -4.90 -5.72
CA PRO A 153 -26.62 -4.04 -5.66
C PRO A 153 -27.55 -4.31 -6.84
N ALA A 154 -28.83 -4.53 -6.55
CA ALA A 154 -29.87 -4.61 -7.57
C ALA A 154 -29.96 -3.26 -8.30
N GLY A 155 -29.68 -3.24 -9.61
CA GLY A 155 -29.68 -2.02 -10.41
C GLY A 155 -28.29 -1.38 -10.67
N GLY A 156 -27.20 -2.02 -10.22
CA GLY A 156 -25.84 -1.58 -10.54
C GLY A 156 -25.43 -0.30 -9.81
N ASP A 157 -24.71 0.59 -10.49
CA ASP A 157 -24.17 1.84 -9.97
C ASP A 157 -25.16 3.02 -9.99
N ALA A 158 -26.39 2.79 -10.45
CA ALA A 158 -27.39 3.83 -10.64
C ALA A 158 -27.96 4.43 -9.32
N TYR A 159 -27.75 3.77 -8.18
CA TYR A 159 -28.19 4.25 -6.86
C TYR A 159 -26.99 4.52 -5.95
N GLY A 160 -26.99 5.68 -5.28
CA GLY A 160 -25.87 6.30 -4.55
C GLY A 160 -25.43 5.62 -3.25
N ASP A 161 -25.11 4.33 -3.33
CA ASP A 161 -24.33 3.57 -2.34
C ASP A 161 -23.45 2.50 -3.04
N GLY A 162 -23.35 2.59 -4.38
CA GLY A 162 -22.75 1.58 -5.24
C GLY A 162 -21.21 1.62 -5.33
N PRO A 163 -20.62 0.75 -6.16
CA PRO A 163 -19.16 0.67 -6.36
C PRO A 163 -18.47 1.99 -6.68
N ALA A 164 -19.15 2.89 -7.40
CA ALA A 164 -18.59 4.18 -7.81
C ALA A 164 -18.29 5.11 -6.62
N GLU A 165 -19.19 5.18 -5.65
CA GLU A 165 -18.99 6.00 -4.45
C GLU A 165 -17.92 5.42 -3.54
N ARG A 166 -17.89 4.09 -3.38
CA ARG A 166 -16.84 3.40 -2.64
C ARG A 166 -15.47 3.61 -3.27
N LEU A 167 -15.36 3.55 -4.60
CA LEU A 167 -14.12 3.90 -5.31
C LEU A 167 -13.78 5.38 -5.15
N ALA A 168 -14.75 6.30 -5.18
CA ALA A 168 -14.49 7.72 -4.92
C ALA A 168 -13.98 7.96 -3.49
N ALA A 169 -14.46 7.21 -2.50
CA ALA A 169 -13.92 7.25 -1.13
C ALA A 169 -12.48 6.72 -1.07
N CYS A 170 -12.18 5.60 -1.73
CA CYS A 170 -10.81 5.09 -1.85
C CYS A 170 -9.88 6.12 -2.51
N ALA A 171 -10.32 6.78 -3.58
CA ALA A 171 -9.52 7.79 -4.27
C ALA A 171 -9.14 8.97 -3.35
N ARG A 172 -10.07 9.45 -2.51
CA ARG A 172 -9.78 10.50 -1.52
C ARG A 172 -8.75 10.04 -0.49
N VAL A 173 -8.93 8.85 0.07
CA VAL A 173 -7.99 8.25 1.03
C VAL A 173 -6.57 8.15 0.46
N LEU A 174 -6.46 7.76 -0.81
CA LEU A 174 -5.20 7.60 -1.53
C LEU A 174 -4.55 8.96 -1.84
N ALA A 175 -5.34 9.94 -2.27
CA ALA A 175 -4.88 11.31 -2.50
C ALA A 175 -4.26 11.95 -1.25
N ASP A 176 -4.90 11.78 -0.09
CA ASP A 176 -4.41 12.26 1.21
C ASP A 176 -3.10 11.58 1.67
N ARG A 177 -2.67 10.52 0.96
CA ARG A 177 -1.51 9.68 1.30
C ARG A 177 -0.43 9.68 0.21
N GLY A 178 -0.53 10.62 -0.73
CA GLY A 178 0.47 10.86 -1.78
C GLY A 178 0.28 10.01 -3.04
N TRP A 179 -0.90 9.44 -3.26
CA TRP A 179 -1.21 8.67 -4.46
C TRP A 179 -2.17 9.45 -5.37
N GLU A 180 -1.90 9.44 -6.66
CA GLU A 180 -2.87 9.85 -7.67
C GLU A 180 -3.77 8.64 -7.98
N ALA A 181 -5.08 8.86 -8.08
CA ALA A 181 -6.06 7.81 -8.31
C ALA A 181 -7.10 8.26 -9.34
N GLU A 182 -6.98 7.72 -10.55
CA GLU A 182 -7.85 8.03 -11.68
C GLU A 182 -8.84 6.91 -11.94
N ARG A 183 -10.06 7.24 -12.37
CA ARG A 183 -11.12 6.25 -12.60
C ARG A 183 -11.14 5.78 -14.04
N TYR A 184 -11.15 4.46 -14.21
CA TYR A 184 -11.19 3.79 -15.51
C TYR A 184 -12.34 2.78 -15.58
N LEU A 185 -12.62 2.31 -16.79
CA LEU A 185 -13.53 1.21 -17.09
C LEU A 185 -12.74 0.12 -17.78
N ASP A 186 -12.93 -1.13 -17.34
CA ASP A 186 -12.34 -2.25 -18.06
C ASP A 186 -13.17 -2.64 -19.29
N SER A 187 -12.68 -3.62 -20.04
CA SER A 187 -13.37 -4.16 -21.22
C SER A 187 -14.77 -4.71 -20.92
N ARG A 188 -15.08 -5.03 -19.65
CA ARG A 188 -16.39 -5.47 -19.18
C ARG A 188 -17.22 -4.32 -18.56
N ARG A 189 -16.81 -3.07 -18.78
CA ARG A 189 -17.43 -1.84 -18.23
C ARG A 189 -17.44 -1.81 -16.70
N ARG A 190 -16.55 -2.54 -16.03
CA ARG A 190 -16.40 -2.47 -14.57
C ARG A 190 -15.48 -1.31 -14.22
N ARG A 191 -15.88 -0.52 -13.23
CA ARG A 191 -15.09 0.60 -12.74
C ARG A 191 -13.94 0.12 -11.87
N TYR A 192 -12.79 0.75 -12.04
CA TYR A 192 -11.63 0.60 -11.17
C TYR A 192 -10.90 1.94 -11.05
N LEU A 193 -9.99 2.02 -10.08
CA LEU A 193 -9.00 3.08 -10.00
C LEU A 193 -7.67 2.58 -10.55
N LEU A 194 -7.04 3.38 -11.39
CA LEU A 194 -5.63 3.28 -11.69
C LEU A 194 -4.90 4.22 -10.73
N VAL A 195 -4.02 3.65 -9.91
CA VAL A 195 -3.36 4.34 -8.80
C VAL A 195 -1.86 4.42 -9.09
N THR A 196 -1.32 5.62 -9.05
CA THR A 196 0.09 5.93 -9.34
C THR A 196 0.68 6.80 -8.23
N PRO A 197 2.01 6.75 -7.99
CA PRO A 197 2.64 7.67 -7.03
C PRO A 197 2.47 9.11 -7.51
N ARG A 198 2.01 10.01 -6.63
CA ARG A 198 1.96 11.44 -6.93
C ARG A 198 3.36 11.96 -7.20
N ARG A 199 3.51 12.78 -8.24
CA ARG A 199 4.78 13.47 -8.52
C ARG A 199 4.70 14.89 -7.94
N LEU A 200 5.74 15.32 -7.24
CA LEU A 200 5.88 16.74 -6.90
C LEU A 200 6.16 17.48 -8.21
N ALA A 201 5.36 18.52 -8.48
CA ALA A 201 5.58 19.44 -9.59
C ALA A 201 6.80 20.33 -9.33
#